data_AF-A0A9P6FRA8-F1
#
_entry.id   AF-A0A9P6FRA8-F1
#
_cell.length_a   1.000
_cell.length_b   1.000
_cell.length_c   1.000
_cell.angle_alpha   90.00
_cell.angle_beta   90.00
_cell.angle_gamma   90.00
#
_symmetry.space_group_name_H-M   'P 1'
#
loop_
_entity.id
_entity.type
_entity.pdbx_description
1 polymer ?
#
loop_
_entity_poly.entity_id
_entity_poly.type
_entity_poly.pdbx_seq_one_letter_code
_entity_poly.pdbx_strand_id
1 'polypeptide(L)' 'MSTTINDTPVQILISGAGPVGLFQALLLAKLKVPVRIIDRASSICPLSRSTGIRPRTLEIMDMVDHEL' A
#
# COMPACT_ATOMS: atom_id res chain seq x y z
N MET A 1 19.12 -6.26 -34.45
CA MET A 1 19.04 -6.96 -33.15
C MET A 1 18.11 -6.10 -32.28
N SER A 2 16.81 -6.39 -32.33
CA SER A 2 15.76 -5.54 -31.75
C SER A 2 15.42 -6.04 -30.36
N THR A 3 15.73 -5.26 -29.32
CA THR A 3 15.35 -5.55 -27.94
C THR A 3 13.90 -5.11 -27.76
N THR A 4 12.96 -6.06 -27.80
CA THR A 4 11.57 -5.84 -27.39
C THR A 4 11.53 -5.55 -25.90
N ILE A 5 11.48 -4.26 -25.54
CA ILE A 5 10.96 -3.85 -24.24
C ILE A 5 9.52 -4.33 -24.15
N ASN A 6 9.26 -5.33 -23.32
CA ASN A 6 7.90 -5.78 -23.07
C ASN A 6 7.15 -4.63 -22.40
N ASP A 7 6.22 -4.02 -23.14
CA ASP A 7 5.34 -2.93 -22.70
C ASP A 7 4.24 -3.44 -21.75
N THR A 8 4.55 -4.48 -20.98
CA THR A 8 3.66 -4.99 -19.94
C THR A 8 3.63 -3.97 -18.81
N PRO A 9 2.45 -3.47 -18.42
CA PRO A 9 2.34 -2.53 -17.31
C PRO A 9 2.94 -3.17 -16.05
N VAL A 10 3.79 -2.42 -15.36
CA VAL A 10 4.48 -2.89 -14.14
C VAL A 10 3.41 -3.27 -13.10
N GLN A 11 3.30 -4.56 -12.82
CA GLN A 11 2.36 -5.08 -11.82
C GLN A 11 3.05 -5.08 -10.46
N ILE A 12 2.50 -4.32 -9.51
CA ILE A 12 3.04 -4.27 -8.14
C ILE A 12 2.29 -5.28 -7.27
N LEU A 13 3.06 -6.14 -6.60
CA LEU A 13 2.56 -7.08 -5.59
C LEU A 13 3.10 -6.69 -4.21
N ILE A 14 2.20 -6.48 -3.25
CA ILE A 14 2.52 -6.18 -1.86
C ILE A 14 2.29 -7.44 -1.03
N SER A 15 3.34 -7.92 -0.36
CA SER A 15 3.27 -9.05 0.55
C SER A 15 3.05 -8.58 1.99
N GLY A 16 1.82 -8.70 2.47
CA GLY A 16 1.36 -8.39 3.82
C GLY A 16 0.35 -7.24 3.86
N ALA A 17 -0.85 -7.50 4.37
CA ALA A 17 -1.91 -6.53 4.65
C ALA A 17 -1.81 -5.99 6.10
N GLY A 18 -0.58 -5.77 6.58
CA GLY A 18 -0.32 -5.02 7.81
C GLY A 18 -0.45 -3.51 7.60
N PRO A 19 -0.25 -2.69 8.65
CA PRO A 19 -0.35 -1.24 8.55
C PRO A 19 0.53 -0.64 7.43
N VAL A 20 1.76 -1.12 7.28
CA VAL A 20 2.69 -0.64 6.26
C VAL A 20 2.23 -1.02 4.85
N GLY A 21 1.82 -2.29 4.65
CA GLY A 21 1.40 -2.76 3.33
C GLY A 21 0.10 -2.13 2.86
N LEU A 22 -0.87 -1.96 3.78
CA LEU A 22 -2.12 -1.25 3.49
C LEU A 22 -1.86 0.23 3.19
N PHE A 23 -0.98 0.90 3.94
CA PHE A 23 -0.63 2.29 3.67
C PHE A 23 0.06 2.47 2.31
N GLN A 24 1.01 1.60 1.96
CA GLN A 24 1.63 1.63 0.63
C GLN A 24 0.63 1.37 -0.50
N ALA A 25 -0.27 0.41 -0.32
CA ALA A 25 -1.29 0.11 -1.30
C ALA A 25 -2.25 1.28 -1.52
N LEU A 26 -2.66 1.95 -0.43
CA LEU A 26 -3.49 3.16 -0.50
C LEU A 26 -2.79 4.27 -1.29
N LEU A 27 -1.51 4.53 -0.98
CA LEU A 27 -0.73 5.56 -1.67
C LEU A 27 -0.62 5.27 -3.17
N LEU A 28 -0.27 4.05 -3.54
CA LEU A 28 -0.16 3.65 -4.95
C LEU A 28 -1.52 3.69 -5.66
N ALA A 29 -2.60 3.31 -4.97
CA ALA A 29 -3.96 3.40 -5.51
C ALA A 29 -4.36 4.86 -5.79
N LYS A 30 -4.04 5.79 -4.89
CA LYS A 30 -4.26 7.23 -5.12
C LYS A 30 -3.46 7.76 -6.31
N LEU A 31 -2.23 7.27 -6.50
CA LEU A 31 -1.40 7.56 -7.68
C LEU A 31 -1.85 6.84 -8.96
N LYS A 32 -2.98 6.11 -8.93
CA LYS A 32 -3.53 5.33 -10.05
C LYS A 32 -2.57 4.24 -10.57
N VAL A 33 -1.70 3.75 -9.70
CA VAL A 33 -0.82 2.62 -9.99
C VAL A 33 -1.53 1.32 -9.58
N PRO A 34 -1.73 0.36 -10.50
CA PRO A 34 -2.41 -0.89 -10.17
C PRO A 34 -1.56 -1.74 -9.22
N VAL A 35 -2.16 -2.12 -8.08
CA VAL A 35 -1.52 -2.94 -7.06
C VAL A 35 -2.37 -4.14 -6.68
N ARG A 36 -1.71 -5.21 -6.26
CA ARG A 36 -2.33 -6.36 -5.60
C ARG A 36 -1.69 -6.57 -4.24
N ILE A 37 -2.50 -6.76 -3.19
CA ILE A 37 -2.01 -7.12 -1.85
C ILE A 37 -2.35 -8.58 -1.58
N ILE A 38 -1.41 -9.31 -1.00
CA ILE A 38 -1.63 -10.66 -0.46
C ILE A 38 -1.32 -10.65 1.03
N ASP A 39 -2.08 -11.39 1.83
CA ASP A 39 -1.77 -11.64 3.23
C ASP A 39 -2.01 -13.13 3.54
N ARG A 40 -1.29 -13.65 4.53
CA ARG A 40 -1.47 -15.03 4.98
C ARG A 40 -2.73 -15.20 5.81
N ALA A 41 -3.14 -14.18 6.54
CA ALA A 41 -4.36 -14.19 7.33
C ALA A 41 -5.57 -14.27 6.43
N SER A 42 -6.51 -15.15 6.76
CA SER A 42 -7.77 -15.30 6.04
C SER A 42 -8.74 -14.14 6.29
N SER A 43 -8.50 -13.35 7.34
CA SER A 43 -9.35 -12.22 7.73
C SER A 43 -8.53 -11.13 8.41
N ILE A 44 -9.14 -9.94 8.50
CA ILE A 44 -8.60 -8.82 9.26
C ILE A 44 -8.52 -9.21 10.75
N CYS A 45 -7.44 -8.84 11.42
CA CYS A 45 -7.32 -8.99 12.86
C CYS A 45 -8.25 -7.97 13.55
N PRO A 46 -9.23 -8.41 14.35
CA PRO A 46 -10.18 -7.49 15.00
C PRO A 46 -9.55 -6.70 16.15
N LEU A 47 -8.36 -7.12 16.61
CA LEU A 47 -7.64 -6.48 17.70
C LEU A 47 -6.51 -5.59 17.15
N SER A 48 -6.41 -4.37 17.70
CA SER A 48 -5.24 -3.54 17.47
C SER A 48 -4.02 -4.17 18.15
N ARG A 49 -2.96 -4.35 17.37
CA ARG A 49 -1.62 -4.72 17.87
C ARG A 49 -0.71 -3.51 18.03
N SER A 50 -1.19 -2.32 17.65
CA SER A 50 -0.46 -1.06 17.83
C SER A 50 -0.87 -0.40 19.14
N THR A 51 0.10 0.14 19.87
CA THR A 51 -0.10 0.84 21.14
C THR A 51 -0.52 2.30 20.98
N GLY A 52 -0.50 2.84 19.76
CA GLY A 52 -0.94 4.20 19.45
C GLY A 52 -0.46 4.68 18.08
N ILE A 53 -0.86 5.89 17.70
CA ILE A 53 -0.38 6.59 16.50
C ILE A 53 0.46 7.79 16.96
N ARG A 54 1.63 7.99 16.35
CA ARG A 54 2.47 9.15 16.67
C ARG A 54 1.99 10.40 15.93
N PRO A 55 2.22 11.62 16.46
CA PRO A 55 1.86 12.86 15.76
C PRO A 55 2.36 12.91 14.31
N ARG A 56 3.65 12.59 14.08
CA ARG A 56 4.22 12.57 12.72
C ARG A 56 3.54 11.55 11.80
N THR A 57 3.01 10.45 12.34
CA THR A 57 2.25 9.48 11.55
C THR A 57 0.88 10.04 11.18
N LEU A 58 0.22 10.76 12.08
CA LEU A 58 -1.05 11.44 11.77
C LEU A 58 -0.87 12.49 10.67
N GLU A 59 0.19 13.31 10.75
CA GLU A 59 0.52 14.29 9.69
C GLU A 59 0.69 13.61 8.33
N ILE A 60 1.38 12.46 8.27
CA ILE A 60 1.56 11.70 7.03
C ILE A 60 0.23 11.13 6.51
N MET A 61 -0.64 10.64 7.40
CA MET A 61 -1.96 10.14 7.01
C MET A 61 -2.85 11.25 6.46
N ASP A 62 -2.79 12.44 7.07
CA ASP A 62 -3.51 13.64 6.64
C ASP A 62 -3.05 14.11 5.25
N MET A 63 -1.73 14.12 5.01
CA MET A 63 -1.16 14.41 3.68
C MET A 63 -1.66 13.43 2.62
N VAL A 64 -1.73 12.13 2.93
CA VAL A 64 -2.22 11.13 1.97
C VAL A 64 -3.72 11.28 1.73
N ASP A 65 -4.52 11.70 2.71
CA ASP A 65 -5.97 11.90 2.53
C ASP A 65 -6.27 13.15 1.70
N HIS A 66 -5.61 14.27 2.00
CA HIS A 66 -5.94 15.59 1.47
C HIS A 66 -5.14 16.06 0.23
N GLU A 67 -3.95 15.51 -0.04
CA GLU A 67 -3.03 16.11 -1.05
C GLU A 67 -2.66 15.20 -2.24
N LEU A 68 -3.41 14.13 -2.48
CA LEU A 68 -3.25 13.24 -3.64
C LEU A 68 -4.59 12.86 -4.28
#